data_AF-A0A2H5WZ84-F1
#
_entry.id   AF-A0A2H5WZ84-F1
#
_cell.length_a   1.000
_cell.length_b   1.000
_cell.length_c   1.000
_cell.angle_alpha   90.00
_cell.angle_beta   90.00
_cell.angle_gamma   90.00
#
_symmetry.space_group_name_H-M   'P 1'
#
loop_
_entity.id
_entity.type
_entity.pdbx_description
1 polymer ?
#
loop_
_entity_poly.entity_id
_entity_poly.type
_entity_poly.pdbx_seq_one_letter_code
_entity_poly.pdbx_strand_id
1 'polypeptide(L)'
;MKGLRVSARWWTRMRFLFYARPLFRAWEVACNHLARWLTDKRALNDIRYRRQLAQLNLRRMEIQRGLGQISRSHAHVCARCGYCCKGTHLRDAFLDRVLQNPQTEHLSARRRTGEMVGFVLAKEQKRVLHEGAEHPIGCCPELTCRGCRLPNELRPMQCLAYFCGAAVRALSQEECEQGIRLMRQLLRLQWDAVKLALRSRWRGKW
;
A
#
# COMPACT_ATOMS: atom_id res chain seq x y z
N MET A 1 13.70 1.94 31.28
CA MET A 1 14.73 1.04 30.70
C MET A 1 14.75 1.21 29.18
N LYS A 2 15.74 1.90 28.60
CA LYS A 2 15.94 1.92 27.15
C LYS A 2 16.61 0.60 26.76
N GLY A 3 15.81 -0.40 26.39
CA GLY A 3 16.35 -1.65 25.82
C GLY A 3 17.25 -1.30 24.65
N LEU A 4 18.50 -1.78 24.69
CA LEU A 4 19.47 -1.66 23.60
C LEU A 4 18.82 -2.19 22.33
N ARG A 5 18.42 -1.29 21.42
CA ARG A 5 17.87 -1.68 20.11
C ARG A 5 19.00 -2.36 19.33
N VAL A 6 18.96 -3.68 19.29
CA VAL A 6 19.92 -4.48 18.53
C VAL A 6 19.76 -4.15 17.05
N SER A 7 20.84 -3.66 16.44
CA SER A 7 20.90 -3.42 14.99
C SER A 7 20.58 -4.72 14.24
N ALA A 8 19.77 -4.63 13.19
CA ALA A 8 19.45 -5.80 12.37
C ALA A 8 20.70 -6.42 11.74
N ARG A 9 20.76 -7.75 11.71
CA ARG A 9 21.76 -8.53 10.97
C ARG A 9 21.69 -8.15 9.50
N TRP A 10 22.85 -8.08 8.84
CA TRP A 10 22.94 -7.70 7.43
C TRP A 10 22.02 -8.54 6.53
N TRP A 11 21.97 -9.85 6.74
CA TRP A 11 21.11 -10.75 5.96
C TRP A 11 19.61 -10.45 6.13
N THR A 12 19.17 -10.14 7.35
CA THR A 12 17.76 -9.78 7.62
C THR A 12 17.41 -8.46 6.93
N ARG A 13 18.31 -7.47 6.95
CA ARG A 13 18.14 -6.20 6.22
C ARG A 13 18.03 -6.42 4.71
N MET A 14 18.94 -7.20 4.14
CA MET A 14 18.92 -7.50 2.70
C MET A 14 17.65 -8.23 2.30
N ARG A 15 17.22 -9.21 3.10
CA ARG A 15 15.95 -9.90 2.90
C ARG A 15 14.76 -8.94 2.97
N PHE A 16 14.69 -8.10 4.00
CA PHE A 16 13.61 -7.11 4.11
C PHE A 16 13.60 -6.15 2.92
N LEU A 17 14.75 -5.62 2.51
CA LEU A 17 14.89 -4.73 1.35
C LEU A 17 14.46 -5.42 0.04
N PHE A 18 14.80 -6.70 -0.13
CA PHE A 18 14.36 -7.51 -1.27
C PHE A 18 12.83 -7.64 -1.32
N TYR A 19 12.19 -7.97 -0.20
CA TYR A 19 10.73 -7.99 -0.11
C TYR A 19 10.12 -6.61 -0.37
N ALA A 20 10.66 -5.56 0.25
CA ALA A 20 10.13 -4.20 0.22
C ALA A 20 10.26 -3.51 -1.14
N ARG A 21 11.29 -3.86 -1.96
CA ARG A 21 11.54 -3.19 -3.25
C ARG A 21 11.35 -4.09 -4.47
N PRO A 22 12.34 -4.90 -4.90
CA PRO A 22 12.25 -5.60 -6.17
C PRO A 22 11.08 -6.59 -6.20
N LEU A 23 10.92 -7.39 -5.15
CA LEU A 23 9.85 -8.39 -5.11
C LEU A 23 8.47 -7.75 -5.04
N PHE A 24 8.24 -6.82 -4.11
CA PHE A 24 6.96 -6.13 -4.02
C PHE A 24 6.60 -5.42 -5.33
N ARG A 25 7.57 -4.75 -5.97
CA ARG A 25 7.30 -4.04 -7.23
C ARG A 25 6.90 -4.99 -8.35
N ALA A 26 7.64 -6.08 -8.55
CA ALA A 26 7.30 -7.08 -9.56
C ALA A 26 5.93 -7.71 -9.29
N TRP A 27 5.69 -8.09 -8.03
CA TRP A 27 4.45 -8.74 -7.61
C TRP A 27 3.23 -7.83 -7.69
N GLU A 28 3.36 -6.57 -7.27
CA GLU A 28 2.33 -5.55 -7.40
C GLU A 28 1.94 -5.37 -8.86
N VAL A 29 2.92 -5.22 -9.78
CA VAL A 29 2.63 -5.09 -11.21
C VAL A 29 1.89 -6.33 -11.71
N ALA A 30 2.41 -7.52 -11.47
CA ALA A 30 1.78 -8.76 -11.91
C ALA A 30 0.33 -8.89 -11.38
N CYS A 31 0.12 -8.73 -10.08
CA CYS A 31 -1.20 -8.88 -9.46
C CYS A 31 -2.20 -7.82 -9.94
N ASN A 32 -1.77 -6.55 -10.11
CA ASN A 32 -2.66 -5.51 -10.62
C ASN A 32 -3.10 -5.79 -12.06
N HIS A 33 -2.20 -6.25 -12.92
CA HIS A 33 -2.54 -6.60 -14.31
C HIS A 33 -3.43 -7.84 -14.39
N LEU A 34 -3.12 -8.89 -13.62
CA LEU A 34 -3.90 -10.12 -13.57
C LEU A 34 -5.30 -9.88 -12.99
N ALA A 35 -5.41 -9.22 -11.84
CA ALA A 35 -6.71 -8.92 -11.23
C ALA A 35 -7.57 -8.08 -12.18
N ARG A 36 -7.01 -7.05 -12.82
CA ARG A 36 -7.72 -6.24 -13.80
C ARG A 36 -8.25 -7.06 -14.98
N TRP A 37 -7.44 -7.99 -15.50
CA TRP A 37 -7.86 -8.84 -16.62
C TRP A 37 -8.95 -9.82 -16.21
N LEU A 38 -8.88 -10.33 -14.98
CA LEU A 38 -9.78 -11.37 -14.48
C LEU A 38 -11.07 -10.83 -13.85
N THR A 39 -11.09 -9.60 -13.33
CA THR A 39 -12.28 -9.03 -12.71
C THR A 39 -13.39 -8.84 -13.74
N ASP A 40 -14.51 -9.53 -13.53
CA ASP A 40 -15.76 -9.22 -14.24
C ASP A 40 -16.39 -7.96 -13.64
N LYS A 41 -16.64 -6.95 -14.48
CA LYS A 41 -17.28 -5.69 -14.04
C LYS A 41 -18.67 -5.92 -13.46
N ARG A 42 -19.40 -6.93 -13.94
CA ARG A 42 -20.73 -7.27 -13.42
C ARG A 42 -20.65 -7.76 -11.98
N ALA A 43 -19.60 -8.51 -11.66
CA ALA A 43 -19.37 -9.01 -10.31
C ALA A 43 -19.04 -7.90 -9.29
N LEU A 44 -18.57 -6.72 -9.72
CA LEU A 44 -18.37 -5.59 -8.80
C LEU A 44 -19.67 -5.09 -8.16
N ASN A 45 -20.81 -5.34 -8.81
CA ASN A 45 -22.14 -5.01 -8.28
C ASN A 45 -22.74 -6.15 -7.43
N ASP A 46 -22.15 -7.35 -7.47
CA ASP A 46 -22.61 -8.48 -6.66
C ASP A 46 -22.30 -8.29 -5.18
N ILE A 47 -23.31 -8.43 -4.32
CA ILE A 47 -23.20 -8.20 -2.88
C ILE A 47 -22.20 -9.17 -2.25
N ARG A 48 -22.18 -10.44 -2.67
CA ARG A 48 -21.28 -11.46 -2.11
C ARG A 48 -19.83 -11.15 -2.46
N TYR A 49 -19.57 -10.77 -3.70
CA TYR A 49 -18.24 -10.35 -4.16
C TYR A 49 -17.76 -9.10 -3.40
N ARG A 50 -18.63 -8.09 -3.24
CA ARG A 50 -18.32 -6.87 -2.46
C ARG A 50 -17.99 -7.18 -0.99
N ARG A 51 -18.71 -8.10 -0.36
CA ARG A 51 -18.38 -8.55 1.02
C ARG A 51 -17.00 -9.18 1.10
N GLN A 52 -16.62 -10.00 0.11
CA GLN A 52 -15.29 -10.63 0.06
C GLN A 52 -14.18 -9.59 -0.19
N LEU A 53 -14.43 -8.60 -1.06
CA LEU A 53 -13.51 -7.47 -1.24
C LEU A 53 -13.35 -6.66 0.05
N ALA A 54 -14.44 -6.39 0.77
CA ALA A 54 -14.40 -5.67 2.04
C ALA A 54 -13.56 -6.42 3.09
N GLN A 55 -13.70 -7.74 3.19
CA GLN A 55 -12.86 -8.56 4.07
C GLN A 55 -11.37 -8.48 3.71
N LEU A 56 -11.04 -8.52 2.41
CA LEU A 56 -9.66 -8.31 1.96
C LEU A 56 -9.18 -6.88 2.29
N ASN A 57 -10.03 -5.87 2.15
CA ASN A 57 -9.66 -4.50 2.49
C ASN A 57 -9.39 -4.33 4.00
N LEU A 58 -10.19 -4.94 4.88
CA LEU A 58 -9.92 -4.92 6.32
C LEU A 58 -8.55 -5.52 6.66
N ARG A 59 -8.23 -6.68 6.09
CA ARG A 59 -6.89 -7.29 6.22
C ARG A 59 -5.78 -6.39 5.67
N ARG A 60 -6.04 -5.71 4.53
CA ARG A 60 -5.09 -4.75 3.94
C ARG A 60 -4.80 -3.61 4.90
N MET A 61 -5.85 -3.02 5.50
CA MET A 61 -5.75 -1.92 6.45
C MET A 61 -4.96 -2.32 7.69
N GLU A 62 -5.16 -3.51 8.24
CA GLU A 62 -4.39 -4.05 9.37
C GLU A 62 -2.90 -4.18 9.05
N ILE A 63 -2.56 -4.79 7.91
CA ILE A 63 -1.18 -4.94 7.46
C ILE A 63 -0.53 -3.56 7.29
N GLN A 64 -1.25 -2.61 6.69
CA GLN A 64 -0.78 -1.25 6.47
C GLN A 64 -0.59 -0.46 7.77
N ARG A 65 -1.44 -0.66 8.78
CA ARG A 65 -1.21 -0.08 10.11
C ARG A 65 0.08 -0.58 10.72
N GLY A 66 0.36 -1.89 10.61
CA GLY A 66 1.62 -2.48 11.07
C GLY A 66 2.83 -1.90 10.33
N LEU A 67 2.80 -1.85 9.00
CA LEU A 67 3.88 -1.24 8.20
C LEU A 67 4.03 0.25 8.50
N GLY A 68 2.92 0.95 8.77
CA GLY A 68 2.89 2.35 9.15
C GLY A 68 3.42 2.62 10.56
N GLN A 69 3.40 1.66 11.48
CA GLN A 69 4.07 1.77 12.78
C GLN A 69 5.59 1.71 12.59
N ILE A 70 6.09 0.73 11.82
CA ILE A 70 7.52 0.61 11.47
C ILE A 70 7.99 1.86 10.71
N SER A 71 7.18 2.38 9.79
CA SER A 71 7.55 3.60 9.05
C SER A 71 7.60 4.84 9.93
N ARG A 72 6.70 4.97 10.92
CA ARG A 72 6.61 6.13 11.82
C ARG A 72 7.80 6.22 12.76
N SER A 73 8.31 5.09 13.28
CA SER A 73 9.50 5.10 14.13
C SER A 73 10.74 5.66 13.43
N HIS A 74 10.73 5.73 12.09
CA HIS A 74 11.84 6.17 11.24
C HIS A 74 11.45 7.27 10.25
N ALA A 75 10.36 7.99 10.50
CA ALA A 75 9.86 9.04 9.59
C ALA A 75 10.88 10.15 9.30
N HIS A 76 11.74 10.46 10.27
CA HIS A 76 12.84 11.42 10.11
C HIS A 76 13.84 11.02 9.02
N VAL A 77 14.08 9.71 8.81
CA VAL A 77 14.95 9.19 7.74
C VAL A 77 14.31 9.43 6.37
N CYS A 78 12.99 9.22 6.29
CA CYS A 78 12.22 9.45 5.07
C CYS A 78 12.17 10.94 4.69
N ALA A 79 12.02 11.84 5.66
CA ALA A 79 12.06 13.29 5.44
C ALA A 79 13.43 13.76 4.90
N ARG A 80 14.53 13.20 5.42
CA ARG A 80 15.89 13.50 4.93
C ARG A 80 16.18 12.92 3.54
N CYS A 81 15.64 11.74 3.23
CA CYS A 81 15.83 11.08 1.95
C CYS A 81 14.96 11.71 0.84
N GLY A 82 13.65 11.84 1.04
CA GLY A 82 12.68 12.44 0.11
C GLY A 82 12.47 11.69 -1.23
N TYR A 83 13.48 10.97 -1.73
CA TYR A 83 13.50 10.35 -3.05
C TYR A 83 12.42 9.28 -3.25
N CYS A 84 12.04 8.56 -2.19
CA CYS A 84 10.99 7.54 -2.30
C CYS A 84 9.65 8.12 -2.73
N CYS A 85 9.41 9.41 -2.50
CA CYS A 85 8.18 10.13 -2.87
C CYS A 85 8.29 10.89 -4.19
N LYS A 86 9.52 11.19 -4.65
CA LYS A 86 9.79 11.87 -5.92
C LYS A 86 9.53 10.93 -7.12
N GLY A 87 8.94 11.45 -8.19
CA GLY A 87 8.90 10.77 -9.50
C GLY A 87 7.74 9.81 -9.80
N THR A 88 6.75 9.65 -8.92
CA THR A 88 5.50 8.95 -9.28
C THR A 88 4.31 9.73 -8.75
N HIS A 89 3.68 10.50 -9.64
CA HIS A 89 2.61 11.44 -9.31
C HIS A 89 1.35 10.76 -8.79
N LEU A 90 1.13 9.47 -9.07
CA LEU A 90 0.03 8.69 -8.51
C LEU A 90 0.48 7.24 -8.26
N ARG A 91 0.31 6.80 -7.02
CA ARG A 91 0.69 5.45 -6.54
C ARG A 91 -0.50 4.52 -6.38
N ASP A 92 -1.68 5.01 -6.75
CA ASP A 92 -2.93 4.29 -6.66
C ASP A 92 -3.00 3.24 -7.77
N ALA A 93 -2.87 1.97 -7.41
CA ALA A 93 -2.91 0.83 -8.33
C ALA A 93 -4.34 0.24 -8.43
N PHE A 94 -4.60 -0.59 -9.44
CA PHE A 94 -5.93 -1.19 -9.65
C PHE A 94 -6.50 -1.87 -8.38
N LEU A 95 -5.71 -2.72 -7.74
CA LEU A 95 -6.11 -3.45 -6.54
C LEU A 95 -6.37 -2.51 -5.36
N ASP A 96 -5.56 -1.46 -5.18
CA ASP A 96 -5.80 -0.46 -4.14
C ASP A 96 -7.17 0.20 -4.30
N ARG A 97 -7.54 0.55 -5.53
CA ARG A 97 -8.83 1.19 -5.80
C ARG A 97 -9.99 0.24 -5.64
N VAL A 98 -9.94 -0.95 -6.23
CA VAL A 98 -11.06 -1.91 -6.16
C VAL A 98 -11.29 -2.42 -4.74
N LEU A 99 -10.23 -2.61 -3.94
CA LEU A 99 -10.37 -3.01 -2.54
C LEU A 99 -10.97 -1.88 -1.68
N GLN A 100 -10.57 -0.64 -1.91
CA GLN A 100 -11.05 0.50 -1.12
C GLN A 100 -12.45 0.98 -1.56
N ASN A 101 -12.68 1.03 -2.87
CA ASN A 101 -13.93 1.41 -3.49
C ASN A 101 -14.19 0.52 -4.73
N PRO A 102 -14.95 -0.59 -4.58
CA PRO A 102 -15.30 -1.47 -5.69
C PRO A 102 -16.05 -0.79 -6.84
N GLN A 103 -16.68 0.37 -6.60
CA GLN A 103 -17.44 1.14 -7.58
C GLN A 103 -16.58 2.17 -8.32
N THR A 104 -15.26 2.15 -8.15
CA THR A 104 -14.36 3.06 -8.85
C THR A 104 -14.47 2.92 -10.38
N GLU A 105 -14.62 4.05 -11.07
CA GLU A 105 -14.62 4.09 -12.54
C GLU A 105 -13.22 3.85 -13.14
N HIS A 106 -12.17 4.03 -12.33
CA HIS A 106 -10.78 3.91 -12.77
C HIS A 106 -10.29 2.47 -12.70
N LEU A 107 -10.55 1.70 -13.75
CA LEU A 107 -10.18 0.28 -13.83
C LEU A 107 -8.84 0.02 -14.55
N SER A 108 -8.04 1.05 -14.85
CA SER A 108 -6.69 0.89 -15.44
C SER A 108 -5.70 0.29 -14.44
N ALA A 109 -4.59 -0.30 -14.89
CA ALA A 109 -3.60 -0.88 -13.96
C ALA A 109 -2.97 0.17 -13.03
N ARG A 110 -2.77 1.39 -13.55
CA ARG A 110 -2.32 2.57 -12.81
C ARG A 110 -3.18 3.77 -13.17
N ARG A 111 -3.40 4.63 -12.18
CA ARG A 111 -4.04 5.92 -12.40
C ARG A 111 -2.98 6.95 -12.81
N ARG A 112 -3.28 7.79 -13.81
CA ARG A 112 -2.38 8.87 -14.30
C ARG A 112 -2.84 10.28 -13.92
N THR A 113 -4.12 10.46 -13.60
CA THR A 113 -4.74 11.76 -13.25
C THR A 113 -5.87 11.58 -12.22
N GLY A 114 -6.23 12.66 -11.50
CA GLY A 114 -7.36 12.72 -10.56
C GLY A 114 -7.04 12.38 -9.10
N GLU A 115 -8.00 12.62 -8.20
CA GLU A 115 -7.84 12.43 -6.74
C GLU A 115 -7.78 10.94 -6.34
N MET A 116 -6.76 10.54 -5.58
CA MET A 116 -6.61 9.15 -5.11
C MET A 116 -7.85 8.66 -4.34
N VAL A 117 -8.25 7.40 -4.52
CA VAL A 117 -9.44 6.86 -3.82
C VAL A 117 -9.31 7.01 -2.30
N GLY A 118 -8.13 6.73 -1.76
CA GLY A 118 -7.85 6.92 -0.34
C GLY A 118 -8.02 8.36 0.15
N PHE A 119 -7.80 9.36 -0.70
CA PHE A 119 -7.99 10.77 -0.36
C PHE A 119 -9.44 11.18 -0.35
N VAL A 120 -10.22 10.74 -1.34
CA VAL A 120 -11.67 10.92 -1.36
C VAL A 120 -12.29 10.33 -0.09
N LEU A 121 -11.94 9.08 0.25
CA LEU A 121 -12.41 8.42 1.47
C LEU A 121 -11.95 9.15 2.75
N ALA A 122 -10.72 9.68 2.78
CA ALA A 122 -10.23 10.43 3.94
C ALA A 122 -11.02 11.74 4.14
N LYS A 123 -11.37 12.45 3.06
CA LYS A 123 -12.22 13.65 3.11
C LYS A 123 -13.62 13.32 3.62
N GLU A 124 -14.27 12.31 3.03
CA GLU A 124 -15.62 11.86 3.43
C GLU A 124 -15.67 11.48 4.91
N GLN A 125 -14.61 10.84 5.41
CA GLN A 125 -14.50 10.44 6.82
C GLN A 125 -14.02 11.56 7.74
N LYS A 126 -13.66 12.75 7.22
CA LYS A 126 -13.03 13.85 7.97
C LYS A 126 -11.74 13.43 8.69
N ARG A 127 -10.90 12.65 8.02
CA ARG A 127 -9.65 12.07 8.54
C ARG A 127 -8.40 12.50 7.78
N VAL A 128 -8.50 13.54 6.96
CA VAL A 128 -7.35 14.13 6.29
C VAL A 128 -6.40 14.70 7.33
N LEU A 129 -5.13 14.32 7.23
CA LEU A 129 -4.06 14.78 8.10
C LEU A 129 -3.37 16.00 7.48
N HIS A 130 -2.77 16.84 8.32
CA HIS A 130 -1.92 17.95 7.89
C HIS A 130 -2.60 18.90 6.89
N GLU A 131 -3.87 19.21 7.09
CA GLU A 131 -4.57 20.21 6.28
C GLU A 131 -3.87 21.57 6.37
N GLY A 132 -3.73 22.24 5.23
CA GLY A 132 -3.03 23.53 5.11
C GLY A 132 -1.50 23.47 5.14
N ALA A 133 -0.88 22.28 5.32
CA ALA A 133 0.57 22.16 5.27
C ALA A 133 1.11 22.23 3.83
N GLU A 134 2.27 22.87 3.66
CA GLU A 134 2.89 23.07 2.35
C GLU A 134 3.29 21.76 1.66
N HIS A 135 3.19 21.78 0.32
CA HIS A 135 3.51 20.66 -0.55
C HIS A 135 4.92 20.78 -1.14
N PRO A 136 5.80 19.78 -0.94
CA PRO A 136 7.11 19.78 -1.59
C PRO A 136 6.98 19.66 -3.12
N ILE A 137 7.71 20.50 -3.86
CA ILE A 137 7.72 20.50 -5.33
C ILE A 137 8.24 19.14 -5.86
N GLY A 138 7.57 18.61 -6.89
CA GLY A 138 7.94 17.36 -7.56
C GLY A 138 7.61 16.07 -6.80
N CYS A 139 6.85 16.17 -5.70
CA CYS A 139 6.35 15.03 -4.92
C CYS A 139 4.88 14.72 -5.24
N CYS A 140 4.39 13.60 -4.71
CA CYS A 140 2.96 13.28 -4.70
C CYS A 140 2.15 14.41 -4.05
N PRO A 141 0.96 14.78 -4.59
CA PRO A 141 0.11 15.83 -4.03
C PRO A 141 -0.34 15.55 -2.59
N GLU A 142 -0.33 14.30 -2.15
CA GLU A 142 -0.71 13.95 -0.78
C GLU A 142 0.46 14.01 0.22
N LEU A 143 1.67 14.35 -0.21
CA LEU A 143 2.80 14.58 0.67
C LEU A 143 2.88 16.07 1.05
N THR A 144 3.07 16.35 2.34
CA THR A 144 3.33 17.67 2.89
C THR A 144 4.66 17.70 3.63
N CYS A 145 5.12 18.90 4.02
CA CYS A 145 6.27 19.06 4.91
C CYS A 145 6.11 18.37 6.27
N ARG A 146 4.87 18.06 6.70
CA ARG A 146 4.57 17.35 7.96
C ARG A 146 4.34 15.85 7.79
N GLY A 147 4.41 15.34 6.55
CA GLY A 147 4.13 13.94 6.22
C GLY A 147 2.99 13.78 5.23
N CYS A 148 2.54 12.54 5.02
CA CYS A 148 1.45 12.27 4.08
C CYS A 148 0.08 12.57 4.73
N ARG A 149 -0.80 13.25 3.98
CA ARG A 149 -2.16 13.65 4.39
C ARG A 149 -3.11 12.48 4.58
N LEU A 150 -2.77 11.31 4.04
CA LEU A 150 -3.56 10.10 4.20
C LEU A 150 -3.18 9.37 5.49
N PRO A 151 -4.15 8.92 6.29
CA PRO A 151 -3.95 7.87 7.28
C PRO A 151 -3.32 6.62 6.65
N ASN A 152 -2.55 5.86 7.42
CA ASN A 152 -1.78 4.72 6.89
C ASN A 152 -2.67 3.70 6.15
N GLU A 153 -3.81 3.35 6.72
CA GLU A 153 -4.77 2.41 6.14
C GLU A 153 -5.42 2.88 4.83
N LEU A 154 -5.38 4.19 4.53
CA LEU A 154 -5.96 4.76 3.29
C LEU A 154 -4.88 5.05 2.25
N ARG A 155 -3.60 4.89 2.58
CA ARG A 155 -2.53 5.01 1.60
C ARG A 155 -2.60 3.84 0.61
N PRO A 156 -2.09 4.00 -0.62
CA PRO A 156 -1.82 2.86 -1.50
C PRO A 156 -0.84 1.89 -0.84
N MET A 157 -0.96 0.60 -1.15
CA MET A 157 -0.07 -0.44 -0.64
C MET A 157 1.40 -0.09 -0.89
N GLN A 158 1.73 0.42 -2.08
CA GLN A 158 3.09 0.84 -2.44
C GLN A 158 3.69 1.84 -1.45
N CYS A 159 2.89 2.78 -0.94
CA CYS A 159 3.38 3.86 -0.07
C CYS A 159 3.88 3.36 1.29
N LEU A 160 3.41 2.20 1.75
CA LEU A 160 3.80 1.61 3.03
C LEU A 160 4.67 0.38 2.88
N ALA A 161 4.69 -0.24 1.70
CA ALA A 161 5.53 -1.37 1.40
C ALA A 161 6.96 -0.96 1.00
N TYR A 162 7.14 0.24 0.43
CA TYR A 162 8.38 0.63 -0.24
C TYR A 162 9.38 1.29 0.72
N PHE A 163 10.24 0.49 1.34
CA PHE A 163 11.36 0.96 2.17
C PHE A 163 12.65 1.10 1.34
N CYS A 164 13.34 2.24 1.44
CA CYS A 164 14.66 2.41 0.80
C CYS A 164 15.79 1.90 1.70
N GLY A 165 16.99 1.74 1.11
CA GLY A 165 18.17 1.27 1.86
C GLY A 165 18.49 2.13 3.09
N ALA A 166 18.29 3.46 3.01
CA ALA A 166 18.46 4.33 4.17
C ALA A 166 17.48 4.01 5.31
N ALA A 167 16.20 3.81 4.99
CA ALA A 167 15.19 3.42 5.98
C ALA A 167 15.49 2.05 6.58
N VAL A 168 15.83 1.05 5.75
CA VAL A 168 16.15 -0.31 6.21
C VAL A 168 17.37 -0.34 7.13
N ARG A 169 18.38 0.50 6.89
CA ARG A 169 19.55 0.60 7.78
C ARG A 169 19.19 1.09 9.19
N ALA A 170 18.18 1.94 9.31
CA ALA A 170 17.73 2.46 10.60
C ALA A 170 16.89 1.45 11.43
N LEU A 171 16.36 0.40 10.78
CA LEU A 171 15.52 -0.58 11.45
C LEU A 171 16.30 -1.50 12.41
N SER A 172 15.67 -1.83 13.53
CA SER A 172 16.10 -2.90 14.43
C SER A 172 15.89 -4.29 13.81
N GLN A 173 16.45 -5.33 14.45
CA GLN A 173 16.22 -6.72 14.06
C GLN A 173 14.72 -7.08 14.06
N GLU A 174 14.02 -6.74 15.14
CA GLU A 174 12.59 -7.01 15.31
C GLU A 174 11.74 -6.28 14.27
N GLU A 175 12.05 -5.02 13.99
CA GLU A 175 11.36 -4.22 12.97
C GLU A 175 11.55 -4.83 11.57
N CYS A 176 12.76 -5.29 11.24
CA CYS A 176 13.01 -5.99 9.97
C CYS A 176 12.22 -7.29 9.88
N GLU A 177 12.19 -8.10 10.93
CA GLU A 177 11.47 -9.38 10.93
C GLU A 177 9.95 -9.21 10.87
N GLN A 178 9.42 -8.27 11.65
CA GLN A 178 8.00 -7.89 11.60
C GLN A 178 7.66 -7.34 10.21
N GLY A 179 8.52 -6.48 9.66
CA GLY A 179 8.39 -5.97 8.31
C GLY A 179 8.34 -7.09 7.27
N ILE A 180 9.24 -8.08 7.33
CA ILE A 180 9.22 -9.24 6.42
C ILE A 180 7.91 -10.01 6.55
N ARG A 181 7.41 -10.24 7.77
CA ARG A 181 6.12 -10.93 8.00
C ARG A 181 4.96 -10.17 7.36
N LEU A 182 4.87 -8.85 7.62
CA LEU A 182 3.81 -7.99 7.06
C LEU A 182 3.89 -7.89 5.53
N MET A 183 5.10 -7.76 4.98
CA MET A 183 5.30 -7.76 3.53
C MET A 183 4.82 -9.06 2.88
N ARG A 184 5.15 -10.23 3.47
CA ARG A 184 4.66 -11.52 2.97
C ARG A 184 3.14 -11.63 3.04
N GLN A 185 2.52 -11.13 4.11
CA GLN A 185 1.06 -11.07 4.22
C GLN A 185 0.45 -10.18 3.13
N LEU A 186 1.08 -9.04 2.83
CA LEU A 186 0.63 -8.12 1.78
C LEU A 186 0.71 -8.76 0.38
N LEU A 187 1.80 -9.46 0.07
CA LEU A 187 1.96 -10.19 -1.19
C LEU A 187 0.90 -11.29 -1.34
N ARG A 188 0.62 -12.03 -0.25
CA ARG A 188 -0.46 -13.04 -0.22
C ARG A 188 -1.83 -12.41 -0.41
N LEU A 189 -2.09 -11.25 0.20
CA LEU A 189 -3.34 -10.52 0.06
C LEU A 189 -3.58 -10.07 -1.38
N GLN A 190 -2.55 -9.57 -2.07
CA GLN A 190 -2.65 -9.23 -3.49
C GLN A 190 -3.01 -10.46 -4.34
N TRP A 191 -2.43 -11.62 -4.02
CA TRP A 191 -2.79 -12.87 -4.69
C TRP A 191 -4.19 -13.39 -4.33
N ASP A 192 -4.63 -13.23 -3.09
CA ASP A 192 -5.99 -13.56 -2.67
C ASP A 192 -7.03 -12.72 -3.45
N ALA A 193 -6.73 -11.45 -3.72
CA ALA A 193 -7.55 -10.59 -4.57
C ALA A 193 -7.59 -11.08 -6.03
N VAL A 194 -6.46 -11.52 -6.59
CA VAL A 194 -6.41 -12.14 -7.94
C VAL A 194 -7.26 -13.42 -8.00
N LYS A 195 -7.12 -14.32 -7.02
CA LYS A 195 -7.95 -15.54 -6.94
C LYS A 195 -9.44 -15.23 -6.80
N LEU A 196 -9.78 -14.15 -6.08
CA LEU A 196 -11.15 -13.68 -5.97
C LEU A 196 -11.68 -13.17 -7.32
N ALA A 197 -10.90 -12.35 -8.03
CA ALA A 197 -11.21 -11.91 -9.39
C ALA A 197 -11.40 -13.09 -10.35
N LEU A 198 -10.50 -14.08 -10.34
CA LEU A 198 -10.62 -15.30 -11.15
C LEU A 198 -11.94 -16.03 -10.91
N ARG A 199 -12.29 -16.25 -9.63
CA ARG A 199 -13.54 -16.93 -9.25
C ARG A 199 -14.78 -16.16 -9.70
N SER A 200 -14.74 -14.83 -9.71
CA SER A 200 -15.86 -14.01 -10.18
C SER A 200 -16.15 -14.21 -11.66
N ARG A 201 -15.10 -14.37 -12.48
CA ARG A 201 -15.21 -14.57 -13.93
C ARG A 201 -15.83 -15.91 -14.31
N TRP A 202 -15.61 -16.94 -13.49
CA TRP A 202 -16.02 -18.31 -13.79
C TRP A 202 -17.35 -18.71 -13.12
N ARG A 203 -17.90 -17.88 -12.24
CA ARG A 203 -19.24 -18.09 -11.64
C ARG A 203 -20.41 -17.80 -12.59
N GLY A 204 -20.16 -17.22 -13.77
CA GLY A 204 -21.17 -17.10 -14.83
C GLY A 204 -21.41 -18.38 -15.65
N LYS A 205 -20.90 -19.55 -15.20
CA LYS A 205 -21.01 -20.85 -15.88
C LYS A 205 -21.46 -22.02 -14.98
N TRP A 206 -22.12 -21.71 -13.86
CA TRP A 206 -22.75 -22.73 -13.00
C TRP A 206 -24.25 -22.47 -12.94
#